data_AF-A0A0D8BYG5-F1
#
_entry.id   AF-A0A0D8BYG5-F1
#
_cell.length_a   1.000
_cell.length_b   1.000
_cell.length_c   1.000
_cell.angle_alpha   90.00
_cell.angle_beta   90.00
_cell.angle_gamma   90.00
#
_symmetry.space_group_name_H-M   'P 1'
#
loop_
_entity.id
_entity.type
_entity.pdbx_description
1 polymer ?
#
loop_
_entity_poly.entity_id
_entity_poly.type
_entity_poly.pdbx_seq_one_letter_code
_entity_poly.pdbx_strand_id
1 'polypeptide(L)'
;MRNFILILFVAAACLAFMITGHLYWERKIDATVQAARMKIDASANQEEAPSRAEEILARAKQLPAAAQAAIKRAVEENRPIRFVIAGSESTPETGGWPELLKRALDDAYGKGAFHITVHEYDGLTTADADEKRIAADWAKDKPDLVLLEPFLLNDNGVVTIDDSLAHIKSIISQLTSAAPDAAVILQPPNPIYSATYYPRQVERLEAFAKENGYPYINHWPAWPDANSEELNRCVDPQTDLPTAEGAKLWADALAKHFIAQ
;
A
#
# COMPACT_ATOMS: atom_id res chain seq x y z
N MET A 1 9.52 -50.01 -77.33
CA MET A 1 8.49 -50.32 -76.31
C MET A 1 9.02 -50.22 -74.88
N ARG A 2 10.19 -50.80 -74.53
CA ARG A 2 10.75 -50.79 -73.16
C ARG A 2 10.96 -49.40 -72.55
N ASN A 3 11.46 -48.42 -73.32
CA ASN A 3 11.71 -47.06 -72.83
C ASN A 3 10.42 -46.26 -72.61
N PHE A 4 9.35 -46.55 -73.35
CA PHE A 4 8.06 -45.89 -73.21
C PHE A 4 7.33 -46.32 -71.93
N ILE A 5 7.43 -47.60 -71.57
CA ILE A 5 6.87 -48.15 -70.32
C ILE A 5 7.59 -47.56 -69.09
N LEU A 6 8.91 -47.40 -69.17
CA LEU A 6 9.72 -46.76 -68.12
C LEU A 6 9.34 -45.28 -67.92
N ILE A 7 9.15 -44.52 -69.00
CA ILE A 7 8.73 -43.11 -68.92
C ILE A 7 7.34 -42.99 -68.29
N LEU A 8 6.42 -43.88 -68.64
CA LEU A 8 5.05 -43.86 -68.12
C LEU A 8 5.00 -44.21 -66.62
N PHE A 9 5.85 -45.14 -66.17
CA PHE A 9 6.01 -45.47 -64.75
C PHE A 9 6.61 -44.32 -63.94
N VAL A 10 7.63 -43.65 -64.46
CA VAL A 10 8.26 -42.48 -63.79
C VAL A 10 7.27 -41.33 -63.70
N ALA A 11 6.53 -41.06 -64.77
CA ALA A 11 5.49 -40.02 -64.77
C ALA A 11 4.38 -40.32 -63.73
N ALA A 12 3.93 -41.57 -63.63
CA ALA A 12 2.95 -41.97 -62.63
C ALA A 12 3.48 -41.85 -61.19
N ALA A 13 4.74 -42.19 -60.95
CA ALA A 13 5.38 -42.03 -59.64
C ALA A 13 5.51 -40.56 -59.22
N CYS A 14 5.88 -39.66 -60.15
CA CYS A 14 5.91 -38.23 -59.89
C CYS A 14 4.52 -37.67 -59.57
N LEU A 15 3.49 -38.10 -60.30
CA LEU A 15 2.09 -37.70 -60.05
C LEU A 15 1.61 -38.16 -58.68
N ALA A 16 1.90 -39.41 -58.31
CA ALA A 16 1.57 -39.92 -56.98
C ALA A 16 2.27 -39.14 -55.86
N PHE A 17 3.54 -38.79 -56.04
CA PHE A 17 4.31 -38.01 -55.07
C PHE A 17 3.78 -36.57 -54.91
N MET A 18 3.36 -35.94 -56.00
CA MET A 18 2.73 -34.61 -55.93
C MET A 18 1.38 -34.65 -55.20
N ILE A 19 0.55 -35.67 -55.46
CA ILE A 19 -0.75 -35.82 -54.81
C ILE A 19 -0.59 -36.09 -53.30
N THR A 20 0.31 -36.99 -52.91
CA THR A 20 0.57 -37.28 -51.49
C THR A 20 1.19 -36.10 -50.77
N GLY A 21 2.08 -35.36 -51.44
CA GLY A 21 2.65 -34.12 -50.94
C GLY A 21 1.59 -33.04 -50.69
N HIS A 22 0.67 -32.84 -51.64
CA HIS A 22 -0.43 -31.88 -51.51
C HIS A 22 -1.37 -32.23 -50.36
N LEU A 23 -1.80 -33.50 -50.28
CA LEU A 23 -2.69 -33.98 -49.20
C LEU A 23 -2.02 -33.90 -47.82
N TYR A 24 -0.71 -34.17 -47.74
CA TYR A 24 0.04 -34.02 -46.49
C TYR A 24 0.18 -32.56 -46.07
N TRP A 25 0.40 -31.66 -47.03
CA TRP A 25 0.53 -30.23 -46.77
C TRP A 25 -0.81 -29.61 -46.31
N GLU A 26 -1.92 -29.93 -46.97
CA GLU A 26 -3.26 -29.49 -46.54
C GLU A 26 -3.61 -29.97 -45.13
N ARG A 27 -3.41 -31.26 -44.83
CA ARG A 27 -3.67 -31.79 -43.47
C ARG A 27 -2.82 -31.12 -42.39
N LYS A 28 -1.57 -30.76 -42.70
CA LYS A 28 -0.68 -30.07 -41.77
C LYS A 28 -1.09 -28.63 -41.54
N ILE A 29 -1.55 -27.93 -42.58
CA ILE A 29 -2.08 -26.58 -42.50
C ILE A 29 -3.36 -26.57 -41.65
N ASP A 30 -4.31 -27.45 -41.94
CA ASP A 30 -5.57 -27.54 -41.19
C ASP A 30 -5.35 -27.84 -39.71
N ALA A 31 -4.47 -28.79 -39.39
CA ALA A 31 -4.13 -29.09 -37.99
C ALA A 31 -3.48 -27.90 -37.28
N THR A 32 -2.64 -27.12 -37.98
CA THR A 32 -1.97 -25.95 -37.42
C THR A 32 -2.95 -24.78 -37.23
N VAL A 33 -3.87 -24.57 -38.17
CA VAL A 33 -4.92 -23.55 -38.09
C VAL A 33 -5.93 -23.88 -37.01
N GLN A 34 -6.33 -25.15 -36.87
CA GLN A 34 -7.21 -25.60 -35.79
C GLN A 34 -6.53 -25.48 -34.43
N ALA A 35 -5.25 -25.84 -34.29
CA ALA A 35 -4.51 -25.64 -33.05
C ALA A 35 -4.32 -24.14 -32.71
N ALA A 36 -4.15 -23.28 -33.70
CA ALA A 36 -4.09 -21.83 -33.51
C ALA A 36 -5.44 -21.24 -33.10
N ARG A 37 -6.54 -21.69 -33.73
CA ARG A 37 -7.91 -21.30 -33.37
C ARG A 37 -8.29 -21.77 -31.97
N MET A 38 -7.96 -23.02 -31.60
CA MET A 38 -8.17 -23.53 -30.25
C MET A 38 -7.37 -22.75 -29.19
N LYS A 39 -6.17 -22.25 -29.50
CA LYS A 39 -5.42 -21.37 -28.60
C LYS A 39 -6.04 -19.98 -28.48
N ILE A 40 -6.58 -19.43 -29.57
CA ILE A 40 -7.27 -18.13 -29.57
C ILE A 40 -8.61 -18.23 -28.81
N ASP A 41 -9.39 -19.28 -29.06
CA ASP A 41 -10.68 -19.52 -28.40
C ASP A 41 -10.51 -19.86 -26.91
N ALA A 42 -9.42 -20.55 -26.53
CA ALA A 42 -9.07 -20.78 -25.13
C ALA A 42 -8.60 -19.51 -24.42
N SER A 43 -7.99 -18.56 -25.14
CA SER A 43 -7.58 -17.26 -24.60
C SER A 43 -8.72 -16.24 -24.55
N ALA A 44 -9.73 -16.37 -25.41
CA ALA A 44 -10.90 -15.48 -25.47
C ALA A 44 -11.99 -15.83 -24.43
N ASN A 45 -11.91 -17.02 -23.81
CA ASN A 45 -12.82 -17.49 -22.76
C ASN A 45 -12.17 -17.55 -21.36
N GLN A 46 -10.94 -17.04 -21.20
CA GLN A 46 -10.46 -16.67 -19.88
C GLN A 46 -11.06 -15.29 -19.56
N GLU A 47 -11.86 -15.20 -18.50
CA GLU A 47 -12.02 -13.92 -17.81
C GLU A 47 -10.61 -13.35 -17.63
N GLU A 48 -10.33 -12.21 -18.28
CA GLU A 48 -9.04 -11.54 -18.13
C GLU A 48 -8.83 -11.33 -16.64
N ALA A 49 -7.86 -12.06 -16.08
CA ALA A 49 -7.42 -11.80 -14.72
C ALA A 49 -7.10 -10.30 -14.64
N PRO A 50 -7.59 -9.58 -13.62
CA PRO A 50 -7.37 -8.15 -13.51
C PRO A 50 -5.89 -7.86 -13.68
N SER A 51 -5.57 -6.83 -14.45
CA SER A 51 -4.20 -6.35 -14.55
C SER A 51 -3.67 -6.07 -13.14
N ARG A 52 -2.36 -6.25 -12.92
CA ARG A 52 -1.74 -5.94 -11.63
C ARG A 52 -2.10 -4.55 -11.10
N ALA A 53 -2.33 -3.60 -12.01
CA ALA A 53 -2.79 -2.26 -11.69
C ALA A 53 -4.21 -2.26 -11.08
N GLU A 54 -5.15 -2.98 -11.69
CA GLU A 54 -6.52 -3.14 -11.19
C GLU A 54 -6.55 -3.88 -9.86
N GLU A 55 -5.69 -4.89 -9.65
CA GLU A 55 -5.56 -5.57 -8.36
C GLU A 55 -5.08 -4.63 -7.24
N ILE A 56 -4.06 -3.79 -7.52
CA ILE A 56 -3.56 -2.80 -6.56
C ILE A 56 -4.67 -1.81 -6.20
N LEU A 57 -5.40 -1.29 -7.19
CA LEU A 57 -6.50 -0.35 -6.95
C LEU A 57 -7.66 -1.00 -6.20
N ALA A 58 -7.99 -2.25 -6.50
CA ALA A 58 -9.01 -3.01 -5.79
C ALA A 58 -8.65 -3.23 -4.33
N ARG A 59 -7.36 -3.41 -3.99
CA ARG A 59 -6.91 -3.52 -2.58
C ARG A 59 -6.92 -2.17 -1.85
N ALA A 60 -6.70 -1.08 -2.56
CA ALA A 60 -6.69 0.27 -2.00
C ALA A 60 -8.09 0.90 -1.84
N LYS A 61 -9.17 0.21 -2.27
CA LYS A 61 -10.55 0.75 -2.34
C LYS A 61 -11.12 1.31 -1.03
N GLN A 62 -10.58 0.91 0.12
CA GLN A 62 -11.01 1.40 1.45
C GLN A 62 -10.26 2.65 1.92
N LEU A 63 -9.15 3.02 1.25
CA LEU A 63 -8.40 4.22 1.59
C LEU A 63 -9.17 5.49 1.21
N PRO A 64 -8.81 6.65 1.79
CA PRO A 64 -9.40 7.93 1.40
C PRO A 64 -9.22 8.22 -0.10
N ALA A 65 -10.16 8.92 -0.71
CA ALA A 65 -10.16 9.17 -2.16
C ALA A 65 -8.85 9.81 -2.67
N ALA A 66 -8.26 10.75 -1.90
CA ALA A 66 -6.97 11.35 -2.23
C ALA A 66 -5.83 10.31 -2.27
N ALA A 67 -5.82 9.37 -1.32
CA ALA A 67 -4.83 8.29 -1.28
C ALA A 67 -5.03 7.30 -2.44
N GLN A 68 -6.29 6.94 -2.77
CA GLN A 68 -6.59 6.11 -3.94
C GLN A 68 -6.10 6.77 -5.23
N ALA A 69 -6.32 8.08 -5.39
CA ALA A 69 -5.85 8.83 -6.55
C ALA A 69 -4.32 8.87 -6.63
N ALA A 70 -3.63 9.07 -5.50
CA ALA A 70 -2.17 9.06 -5.43
C ALA A 70 -1.58 7.68 -5.79
N ILE A 71 -2.19 6.59 -5.31
CA ILE A 71 -1.83 5.21 -5.66
C ILE A 71 -2.04 4.96 -7.15
N LYS A 72 -3.21 5.37 -7.69
CA LYS A 72 -3.52 5.24 -9.12
C LYS A 72 -2.46 5.90 -9.99
N ARG A 73 -2.08 7.13 -9.66
CA ARG A 73 -1.03 7.87 -10.37
C ARG A 73 0.31 7.11 -10.35
N ALA A 74 0.75 6.62 -9.18
CA ALA A 74 2.01 5.87 -9.08
C ALA A 74 2.00 4.58 -9.93
N VAL A 75 0.86 3.87 -9.94
CA VAL A 75 0.66 2.66 -10.75
C VAL A 75 0.68 2.98 -12.25
N GLU A 76 -0.03 4.02 -12.69
CA GLU A 76 -0.04 4.47 -14.09
C GLU A 76 1.35 4.93 -14.56
N GLU A 77 2.14 5.50 -13.65
CA GLU A 77 3.53 5.89 -13.88
C GLU A 77 4.52 4.71 -13.81
N ASN A 78 4.05 3.47 -13.60
CA ASN A 78 4.85 2.25 -13.49
C ASN A 78 5.99 2.34 -12.45
N ARG A 79 5.72 2.95 -11.29
CA ARG A 79 6.68 3.08 -10.20
C ARG A 79 6.09 2.63 -8.86
N PRO A 80 6.93 2.33 -7.85
CA PRO A 80 6.45 2.09 -6.50
C PRO A 80 5.69 3.30 -5.94
N ILE A 81 4.70 3.01 -5.09
CA ILE A 81 3.97 3.99 -4.29
C ILE A 81 4.93 4.46 -3.19
N ARG A 82 5.27 5.75 -3.18
CA ARG A 82 6.15 6.34 -2.17
C ARG A 82 5.32 6.70 -0.96
N PHE A 83 5.58 6.03 0.15
CA PHE A 83 4.79 6.14 1.36
C PHE A 83 5.70 6.56 2.53
N VAL A 84 5.51 7.79 3.01
CA VAL A 84 6.19 8.26 4.21
C VAL A 84 5.33 7.94 5.43
N ILE A 85 5.96 7.37 6.45
CA ILE A 85 5.42 7.24 7.79
C ILE A 85 6.23 8.19 8.67
N ALA A 86 5.58 9.08 9.41
CA ALA A 86 6.25 10.03 10.29
C ALA A 86 5.56 10.07 11.65
N GLY A 87 6.36 10.10 12.72
CA GLY A 87 5.84 10.16 14.08
C GLY A 87 6.91 10.23 15.15
N SER A 88 6.46 10.09 16.39
CA SER A 88 7.28 10.08 17.61
C SER A 88 8.11 8.79 17.76
N GLU A 89 8.78 8.62 18.89
CA GLU A 89 9.41 7.36 19.34
C GLU A 89 8.42 6.18 19.46
N SER A 90 7.11 6.42 19.37
CA SER A 90 6.10 5.36 19.21
C SER A 90 6.04 4.77 17.79
N THR A 91 6.82 5.32 16.86
CA THR A 91 6.88 4.94 15.45
C THR A 91 8.27 4.41 15.05
N PRO A 92 8.90 3.48 15.82
CA PRO A 92 10.23 3.04 15.48
C PRO A 92 10.25 2.21 14.21
N GLU A 93 11.18 2.49 13.29
CA GLU A 93 11.26 1.77 12.02
C GLU A 93 11.52 0.28 12.27
N THR A 94 12.53 -0.05 13.08
CA THR A 94 12.94 -1.43 13.35
C THR A 94 12.21 -1.96 14.57
N GLY A 95 11.56 -3.13 14.43
CA GLY A 95 10.85 -3.78 15.53
C GLY A 95 9.52 -3.12 15.93
N GLY A 96 9.17 -1.99 15.31
CA GLY A 96 7.90 -1.30 15.53
C GLY A 96 6.79 -1.70 14.57
N TRP A 97 5.65 -1.03 14.72
CA TRP A 97 4.49 -1.22 13.85
C TRP A 97 4.76 -0.84 12.37
N PRO A 98 5.64 0.12 12.00
CA PRO A 98 5.90 0.44 10.60
C PRO A 98 6.50 -0.74 9.82
N GLU A 99 7.44 -1.48 10.43
CA GLU A 99 8.02 -2.68 9.81
C GLU A 99 6.96 -3.78 9.60
N LEU A 100 6.07 -3.97 10.57
CA LEU A 100 5.00 -4.95 10.48
C LEU A 100 3.97 -4.56 9.41
N LEU A 101 3.60 -3.27 9.34
CA LEU A 101 2.73 -2.76 8.29
C LEU A 101 3.37 -2.92 6.91
N LYS A 102 4.67 -2.64 6.78
CA LYS A 102 5.41 -2.86 5.54
C LYS A 102 5.29 -4.31 5.06
N ARG A 103 5.47 -5.29 5.95
CA ARG A 103 5.33 -6.72 5.60
C ARG A 103 3.90 -7.05 5.15
N ALA A 104 2.89 -6.56 5.87
CA ALA A 104 1.49 -6.76 5.50
C ALA A 104 1.17 -6.16 4.11
N LEU A 105 1.71 -4.98 3.80
CA LEU A 105 1.56 -4.35 2.48
C LEU A 105 2.31 -5.11 1.39
N ASP A 106 3.54 -5.57 1.65
CA ASP A 106 4.31 -6.39 0.71
C ASP A 106 3.59 -7.71 0.38
N ASP A 107 2.96 -8.34 1.39
CA ASP A 107 2.20 -9.59 1.22
C ASP A 107 0.90 -9.36 0.43
N ALA A 108 0.21 -8.25 0.68
CA ALA A 108 -1.05 -7.94 0.02
C ALA A 108 -0.88 -7.40 -1.40
N TYR A 109 0.06 -6.48 -1.61
CA TYR A 109 0.24 -5.76 -2.88
C TYR A 109 1.37 -6.33 -3.75
N GLY A 110 2.15 -7.25 -3.19
CA GLY A 110 3.37 -7.78 -3.79
C GLY A 110 4.59 -6.94 -3.44
N LYS A 111 5.71 -7.62 -3.18
CA LYS A 111 6.97 -7.00 -2.75
C LYS A 111 7.37 -5.83 -3.66
N GLY A 112 7.66 -4.69 -3.03
CA GLY A 112 8.11 -3.48 -3.71
C GLY A 112 7.02 -2.66 -4.39
N ALA A 113 5.74 -3.00 -4.21
CA ALA A 113 4.63 -2.13 -4.60
C ALA A 113 4.65 -0.81 -3.81
N PHE A 114 4.98 -0.89 -2.51
CA PHE A 114 5.22 0.27 -1.66
C PHE A 114 6.73 0.44 -1.41
N HIS A 115 7.21 1.68 -1.59
CA HIS A 115 8.49 2.14 -1.08
C HIS A 115 8.22 2.98 0.17
N ILE A 116 8.48 2.41 1.34
CA ILE A 116 8.17 3.02 2.63
C ILE A 116 9.43 3.66 3.22
N THR A 117 9.31 4.92 3.64
CA THR A 117 10.35 5.65 4.38
C THR A 117 9.77 6.06 5.73
N VAL A 118 10.47 5.73 6.81
CA VAL A 118 10.05 6.06 8.18
C VAL A 118 10.89 7.23 8.69
N HIS A 119 10.23 8.27 9.19
CA HIS A 119 10.82 9.39 9.90
C HIS A 119 10.37 9.37 11.36
N GLU A 120 11.19 8.77 12.21
CA GLU A 120 11.01 8.71 13.66
C GLU A 120 11.69 9.92 14.31
N TYR A 121 10.98 10.62 15.19
CA TYR A 121 11.53 11.73 15.96
C TYR A 121 11.31 11.54 17.46
N ASP A 122 12.38 11.12 18.14
CA ASP A 122 12.39 10.91 19.58
C ASP A 122 12.27 12.23 20.36
N GLY A 123 11.30 12.28 21.29
CA GLY A 123 11.12 13.34 22.27
C GLY A 123 10.66 14.68 21.73
N LEU A 124 10.28 14.79 20.44
CA LEU A 124 9.72 16.02 19.91
C LEU A 124 8.27 16.19 20.31
N THR A 125 7.90 17.39 20.74
CA THR A 125 6.50 17.84 20.80
C THR A 125 6.02 18.28 19.42
N THR A 126 4.71 18.49 19.24
CA THR A 126 4.18 19.11 18.01
C THR A 126 4.74 20.50 17.78
N ALA A 127 5.00 21.27 18.85
CA ALA A 127 5.62 22.58 18.77
C ALA A 127 7.07 22.50 18.25
N ASP A 128 7.88 21.57 18.79
CA ASP A 128 9.25 21.35 18.31
C ASP A 128 9.28 20.91 16.84
N ALA A 129 8.38 19.99 16.47
CA ALA A 129 8.25 19.47 15.11
C ALA A 129 7.91 20.59 14.10
N ASP A 130 6.99 21.48 14.48
CA ASP A 130 6.58 22.63 13.67
C ASP A 130 7.71 23.66 13.52
N GLU A 131 8.38 24.02 14.63
CA GLU A 131 9.51 24.95 14.64
C GLU A 131 10.67 24.43 13.80
N LYS A 132 11.02 23.14 13.94
CA LYS A 132 12.10 22.49 13.18
C LYS A 132 11.74 22.23 11.72
N ARG A 133 10.48 22.44 11.33
CA ARG A 133 9.98 22.25 9.96
C ARG A 133 10.22 20.84 9.42
N ILE A 134 10.00 19.82 10.24
CA ILE A 134 10.33 18.42 9.90
C ILE A 134 9.61 17.93 8.62
N ALA A 135 8.46 18.52 8.27
CA ALA A 135 7.77 18.26 7.02
C ALA A 135 8.63 18.48 5.76
N ALA A 136 9.65 19.33 5.84
CA ALA A 136 10.60 19.55 4.75
C ALA A 136 11.45 18.30 4.46
N ASP A 137 11.71 17.44 5.44
CA ASP A 137 12.44 16.19 5.25
C ASP A 137 11.57 15.18 4.51
N TRP A 138 10.30 15.05 4.90
CA TRP A 138 9.34 14.16 4.23
C TRP A 138 9.15 14.55 2.77
N ALA A 139 9.09 15.85 2.47
CA ALA A 139 8.93 16.33 1.10
C ALA A 139 10.09 15.95 0.18
N LYS A 140 11.32 15.76 0.70
CA LYS A 140 12.48 15.32 -0.09
C LYS A 140 12.30 13.92 -0.66
N ASP A 141 11.55 13.06 0.03
CA ASP A 141 11.20 11.72 -0.42
C ASP A 141 10.13 11.72 -1.51
N LYS A 142 9.54 12.90 -1.79
CA LYS A 142 8.50 13.12 -2.80
C LYS A 142 7.32 12.14 -2.60
N PRO A 143 6.68 12.12 -1.43
CA PRO A 143 5.68 11.12 -1.09
C PRO A 143 4.44 11.20 -1.99
N ASP A 144 3.85 10.05 -2.27
CA ASP A 144 2.46 9.96 -2.74
C ASP A 144 1.51 9.93 -1.55
N LEU A 145 1.92 9.26 -0.46
CA LEU A 145 1.17 9.12 0.78
C LEU A 145 2.03 9.55 1.96
N VAL A 146 1.42 10.20 2.96
CA VAL A 146 2.02 10.45 4.27
C VAL A 146 1.05 9.98 5.34
N LEU A 147 1.49 9.05 6.20
CA LEU A 147 0.80 8.68 7.43
C LEU A 147 1.50 9.36 8.60
N LEU A 148 0.81 10.32 9.20
CA LEU A 148 1.33 11.10 10.32
C LEU A 148 0.67 10.61 11.62
N GLU A 149 1.49 10.09 12.51
CA GLU A 149 1.20 9.97 13.94
C GLU A 149 1.73 11.24 14.62
N PRO A 150 0.84 12.20 14.96
CA PRO A 150 1.28 13.46 15.55
C PRO A 150 1.59 13.24 17.03
N PHE A 151 2.67 13.88 17.49
CA PHE A 151 3.38 13.79 18.78
C PHE A 151 2.56 14.05 20.07
N LEU A 152 1.30 13.63 20.13
CA LEU A 152 0.39 13.87 21.23
C LEU A 152 0.84 13.19 22.53
N LEU A 153 1.57 12.07 22.43
CA LEU A 153 2.17 11.43 23.61
C LEU A 153 3.16 12.39 24.29
N ASN A 154 4.04 13.02 23.50
CA ASN A 154 5.05 13.96 23.98
C ASN A 154 4.46 15.32 24.39
N ASP A 155 3.35 15.71 23.78
CA ASP A 155 2.59 16.91 24.17
C ASP A 155 1.87 16.74 25.51
N ASN A 156 1.57 15.51 25.94
CA ASN A 156 0.75 15.23 27.10
C ASN A 156 1.34 15.85 28.39
N GLY A 157 0.69 16.90 28.91
CA GLY A 157 1.14 17.64 30.08
C GLY A 157 2.18 18.73 29.78
N VAL A 158 2.58 18.91 28.52
CA VAL A 158 3.60 19.86 28.06
C VAL A 158 3.01 20.93 27.14
N VAL A 159 2.26 20.52 26.11
CA VAL A 159 1.62 21.40 25.13
C VAL A 159 0.11 21.28 25.26
N THR A 160 -0.60 22.42 25.19
CA THR A 160 -2.07 22.37 25.25
C THR A 160 -2.61 21.76 23.96
N ILE A 161 -3.71 21.01 24.06
CA ILE A 161 -4.32 20.40 22.87
C ILE A 161 -4.75 21.44 21.82
N ASP A 162 -5.09 22.67 22.21
CA ASP A 162 -5.39 23.73 21.24
C ASP A 162 -4.14 24.12 20.43
N ASP A 163 -3.00 24.27 21.11
CA ASP A 163 -1.72 24.58 20.48
C ASP A 163 -1.21 23.39 19.64
N SER A 164 -1.33 22.16 20.15
CA SER A 164 -0.97 20.95 19.40
C SER A 164 -1.69 20.88 18.06
N LEU A 165 -2.99 21.13 18.03
CA LEU A 165 -3.78 21.11 16.80
C LEU A 165 -3.38 22.25 15.84
N ALA A 166 -2.99 23.42 16.37
CA ALA A 166 -2.46 24.52 15.57
C ALA A 166 -1.11 24.15 14.92
N HIS A 167 -0.20 23.52 15.67
CA HIS A 167 1.08 23.04 15.17
C HIS A 167 0.91 21.92 14.14
N ILE A 168 0.03 20.95 14.39
CA ILE A 168 -0.30 19.89 13.42
C ILE A 168 -0.81 20.50 12.12
N LYS A 169 -1.72 21.49 12.20
CA LYS A 169 -2.20 22.21 11.01
C LYS A 169 -1.08 22.89 10.24
N SER A 170 -0.16 23.55 10.95
CA SER A 170 1.02 24.18 10.36
C SER A 170 1.91 23.16 9.66
N ILE A 171 2.27 22.05 10.33
CA ILE A 171 3.08 20.96 9.77
C ILE A 171 2.46 20.41 8.47
N ILE A 172 1.15 20.12 8.47
CA ILE A 172 0.44 19.65 7.27
C ILE A 172 0.49 20.73 6.17
N SER A 173 0.28 22.01 6.51
CA SER A 173 0.36 23.10 5.53
C SER A 173 1.76 23.24 4.93
N GLN A 174 2.83 23.04 5.72
CA GLN A 174 4.20 23.02 5.24
C GLN A 174 4.42 21.88 4.24
N LEU A 175 3.95 20.68 4.57
CA LEU A 175 4.02 19.52 3.68
C LEU A 175 3.22 19.74 2.40
N THR A 176 1.96 20.16 2.46
CA THR A 176 1.13 20.42 1.27
C THR A 176 1.73 21.49 0.37
N SER A 177 2.44 22.48 0.93
CA SER A 177 3.14 23.49 0.14
C SER A 177 4.35 22.92 -0.60
N ALA A 178 5.08 21.98 0.02
CA ALA A 178 6.29 21.38 -0.55
C ALA A 178 6.02 20.15 -1.43
N ALA A 179 4.93 19.43 -1.17
CA ALA A 179 4.50 18.22 -1.85
C ALA A 179 2.96 18.25 -2.04
N PRO A 180 2.45 19.10 -2.95
CA PRO A 180 1.00 19.33 -3.13
C PRO A 180 0.23 18.10 -3.60
N ASP A 181 0.94 17.13 -4.17
CA ASP A 181 0.39 15.87 -4.67
C ASP A 181 0.33 14.75 -3.64
N ALA A 182 0.87 14.97 -2.44
CA ALA A 182 0.90 13.97 -1.37
C ALA A 182 -0.43 13.92 -0.63
N ALA A 183 -1.02 12.74 -0.50
CA ALA A 183 -2.19 12.53 0.35
C ALA A 183 -1.75 12.30 1.80
N VAL A 184 -2.19 13.18 2.70
CA VAL A 184 -1.90 13.08 4.14
C VAL A 184 -3.03 12.36 4.85
N ILE A 185 -2.69 11.43 5.72
CA ILE A 185 -3.61 10.68 6.59
C ILE A 185 -3.09 10.82 8.02
N LEU A 186 -3.98 11.21 8.94
CA LEU A 186 -3.69 11.28 10.37
C LEU A 186 -4.05 9.96 11.06
N GLN A 187 -3.33 9.65 12.14
CA GLN A 187 -3.71 8.63 13.11
C GLN A 187 -3.32 9.12 14.51
N PRO A 188 -3.92 8.64 15.60
CA PRO A 188 -3.42 8.95 16.94
C PRO A 188 -2.14 8.17 17.28
N PRO A 189 -1.44 8.51 18.38
CA PRO A 189 -0.46 7.63 19.01
C PRO A 189 -1.15 6.46 19.76
N ASN A 190 -0.39 5.56 20.41
CA ASN A 190 -0.96 4.50 21.23
C ASN A 190 -1.72 5.04 22.47
N PRO A 191 -2.63 4.25 23.06
CA PRO A 191 -3.24 4.56 24.34
C PRO A 191 -2.21 4.52 25.49
N ILE A 192 -2.55 5.20 26.59
CA ILE A 192 -1.79 5.22 27.86
C ILE A 192 -2.65 4.58 28.95
N TYR A 193 -2.06 3.71 29.76
CA TYR A 193 -2.77 3.04 30.86
C TYR A 193 -3.29 4.04 31.90
N SER A 194 -4.59 3.97 32.20
CA SER A 194 -5.28 4.75 33.23
C SER A 194 -5.14 6.28 33.08
N ALA A 195 -4.94 6.77 31.86
CA ALA A 195 -4.81 8.21 31.61
C ALA A 195 -6.16 8.93 31.67
N THR A 196 -6.24 10.02 32.44
CA THR A 196 -7.50 10.77 32.64
C THR A 196 -7.80 11.77 31.51
N TYR A 197 -6.78 12.50 31.04
CA TYR A 197 -6.97 13.59 30.07
C TYR A 197 -6.58 13.23 28.64
N TYR A 198 -5.58 12.37 28.48
CA TYR A 198 -5.04 11.98 27.18
C TYR A 198 -6.08 11.39 26.20
N PRO A 199 -7.01 10.51 26.62
CA PRO A 199 -8.06 10.03 25.70
C PRO A 199 -8.90 11.16 25.09
N ARG A 200 -9.17 12.23 25.86
CA ARG A 200 -9.88 13.41 25.34
C ARG A 200 -9.05 14.19 24.33
N GLN A 201 -7.73 14.25 24.50
CA GLN A 201 -6.84 14.89 23.52
C GLN A 201 -6.87 14.13 22.18
N VAL A 202 -6.91 12.80 22.24
CA VAL A 202 -7.05 11.95 21.05
C VAL A 202 -8.40 12.10 20.38
N GLU A 203 -9.50 12.14 21.15
CA GLU A 203 -10.83 12.48 20.61
C GLU A 203 -10.85 13.85 19.92
N ARG A 204 -10.15 14.84 20.50
CA ARG A 204 -10.03 16.18 19.92
C ARG A 204 -9.21 16.19 18.63
N LEU A 205 -8.19 15.35 18.50
CA LEU A 205 -7.46 15.17 17.25
C LEU A 205 -8.35 14.59 16.15
N GLU A 206 -9.16 13.57 16.45
CA GLU A 206 -10.12 12.99 15.51
C GLU A 206 -11.16 14.02 15.07
N ALA A 207 -11.70 14.80 16.02
CA ALA A 207 -12.63 15.89 15.72
C ALA A 207 -12.00 16.95 14.82
N PHE A 208 -10.77 17.39 15.14
CA PHE A 208 -10.01 18.34 14.33
C PHE A 208 -9.78 17.82 12.91
N ALA A 209 -9.40 16.55 12.75
CA ALA A 209 -9.17 15.94 11.45
C ALA A 209 -10.46 15.98 10.62
N LYS A 210 -11.59 15.60 11.21
CA LYS A 210 -12.91 15.66 10.57
C LYS A 210 -13.32 17.09 10.18
N GLU A 211 -13.15 18.05 11.08
CA GLU A 211 -13.51 19.46 10.88
C GLU A 211 -12.69 20.11 9.75
N ASN A 212 -11.43 19.72 9.59
CA ASN A 212 -10.53 20.27 8.57
C ASN A 212 -10.45 19.39 7.31
N GLY A 213 -11.22 18.29 7.24
CA GLY A 213 -11.27 17.40 6.07
C GLY A 213 -10.02 16.54 5.89
N TYR A 214 -9.22 16.34 6.94
CA TYR A 214 -8.09 15.42 6.92
C TYR A 214 -8.60 13.99 7.11
N PRO A 215 -8.19 13.04 6.24
CA PRO A 215 -8.43 11.64 6.51
C PRO A 215 -7.80 11.20 7.84
N TYR A 216 -8.53 10.39 8.59
CA TYR A 216 -8.12 9.92 9.91
C TYR A 216 -8.33 8.41 10.01
N ILE A 217 -7.31 7.69 10.49
CA ILE A 217 -7.39 6.25 10.79
C ILE A 217 -7.34 6.08 12.30
N ASN A 218 -8.45 5.60 12.87
CA ASN A 218 -8.56 5.31 14.28
C ASN A 218 -8.25 3.84 14.57
N HIS A 219 -7.06 3.56 15.11
CA HIS A 219 -6.68 2.19 15.51
C HIS A 219 -7.01 1.86 16.97
N TRP A 220 -7.43 2.83 17.81
CA TRP A 220 -7.67 2.63 19.25
C TRP A 220 -8.69 1.52 19.56
N PRO A 221 -9.77 1.32 18.80
CA PRO A 221 -10.73 0.23 19.06
C PRO A 221 -10.14 -1.18 19.00
N ALA A 222 -8.94 -1.36 18.43
CA ALA A 222 -8.26 -2.65 18.41
C ALA A 222 -7.55 -2.97 19.74
N TRP A 223 -7.26 -1.97 20.58
CA TRP A 223 -6.47 -2.11 21.80
C TRP A 223 -7.34 -2.60 22.97
N PRO A 224 -6.74 -3.22 24.01
CA PRO A 224 -7.43 -3.44 25.29
C PRO A 224 -7.98 -2.13 25.87
N ASP A 225 -8.98 -2.25 26.75
CA ASP A 225 -9.51 -1.09 27.48
C ASP A 225 -8.38 -0.35 28.20
N ALA A 226 -8.30 0.97 28.02
CA ALA A 226 -7.21 1.78 28.56
C ALA A 226 -7.19 1.82 30.10
N ASN A 227 -8.28 1.45 30.77
CA ASN A 227 -8.36 1.34 32.23
C ASN A 227 -8.13 -0.10 32.72
N SER A 228 -7.88 -1.05 31.82
CA SER A 228 -7.58 -2.44 32.17
C SER A 228 -6.07 -2.66 32.26
N GLU A 229 -5.63 -3.39 33.28
CA GLU A 229 -4.22 -3.81 33.41
C GLU A 229 -3.74 -4.66 32.22
N GLU A 230 -4.66 -5.23 31.44
CA GLU A 230 -4.35 -5.94 30.19
C GLU A 230 -3.60 -5.05 29.19
N LEU A 231 -3.82 -3.73 29.22
CA LEU A 231 -3.12 -2.80 28.35
C LEU A 231 -1.60 -2.81 28.59
N ASN A 232 -1.14 -3.10 29.81
CA ASN A 232 0.28 -3.14 30.16
C ASN A 232 1.06 -4.27 29.44
N ARG A 233 0.36 -5.18 28.75
CA ARG A 233 0.98 -6.16 27.85
C ARG A 233 1.33 -5.54 26.50
N CYS A 234 0.55 -4.56 26.05
CA CYS A 234 0.67 -3.90 24.76
C CYS A 234 1.43 -2.56 24.85
N VAL A 235 1.43 -1.92 26.01
CA VAL A 235 2.10 -0.64 26.28
C VAL A 235 2.98 -0.82 27.51
N ASP A 236 4.25 -0.44 27.43
CA ASP A 236 5.18 -0.53 28.55
C ASP A 236 4.81 0.53 29.61
N PRO A 237 4.53 0.14 30.87
CA PRO A 237 4.05 1.05 31.90
C PRO A 237 5.13 2.01 32.44
N GLN A 238 6.39 1.89 32.02
CA GLN A 238 7.47 2.79 32.39
C GLN A 238 7.74 3.86 31.33
N THR A 239 7.53 3.52 30.05
CA THR A 239 7.84 4.42 28.93
C THR A 239 6.61 4.91 28.19
N ASP A 240 5.44 4.31 28.43
CA ASP A 240 4.21 4.50 27.67
C ASP A 240 4.34 4.16 26.17
N LEU A 241 5.40 3.44 25.78
CA LEU A 241 5.64 3.03 24.39
C LEU A 241 5.05 1.64 24.09
N PRO A 242 4.72 1.36 22.81
CA PRO A 242 4.24 0.04 22.43
C PRO A 242 5.27 -1.06 22.71
N THR A 243 4.82 -2.16 23.30
CA THR A 243 5.57 -3.42 23.31
C THR A 243 5.50 -4.08 21.93
N ALA A 244 6.20 -5.20 21.73
CA ALA A 244 6.05 -6.00 20.51
C ALA A 244 4.59 -6.47 20.27
N GLU A 245 3.82 -6.73 21.34
CA GLU A 245 2.40 -7.09 21.23
C GLU A 245 1.56 -5.88 20.79
N GLY A 246 1.83 -4.70 21.35
CA GLY A 246 1.17 -3.45 20.94
C GLY A 246 1.50 -3.05 19.51
N ALA A 247 2.77 -3.15 19.11
CA ALA A 247 3.21 -2.87 17.74
C ALA A 247 2.49 -3.77 16.72
N LYS A 248 2.31 -5.06 17.03
CA LYS A 248 1.53 -5.98 16.19
C LYS A 248 0.07 -5.57 16.07
N LEU A 249 -0.57 -5.27 17.20
CA LEU A 249 -1.98 -4.87 17.25
C LEU A 249 -2.21 -3.58 16.45
N TRP A 250 -1.31 -2.60 16.59
CA TRP A 250 -1.33 -1.36 15.83
C TRP A 250 -1.21 -1.63 14.31
N ALA A 251 -0.19 -2.40 13.91
CA ALA A 251 0.02 -2.73 12.50
C ALA A 251 -1.15 -3.50 11.89
N ASP A 252 -1.74 -4.46 12.62
CA ASP A 252 -2.90 -5.22 12.18
C ASP A 252 -4.14 -4.33 12.01
N ALA A 253 -4.33 -3.36 12.90
CA ALA A 253 -5.42 -2.38 12.78
C ALA A 253 -5.23 -1.50 11.54
N LEU A 254 -4.02 -0.97 11.32
CA LEU A 254 -3.70 -0.19 10.11
C LEU A 254 -3.85 -1.02 8.83
N ALA A 255 -3.37 -2.26 8.82
CA ALA A 255 -3.48 -3.16 7.68
C ALA A 255 -4.95 -3.33 7.22
N LYS A 256 -5.91 -3.38 8.14
CA LYS A 256 -7.35 -3.45 7.81
C LYS A 256 -7.89 -2.21 7.09
N HIS A 257 -7.25 -1.05 7.25
CA HIS A 257 -7.63 0.16 6.53
C HIS A 257 -6.93 0.28 5.17
N PHE A 258 -5.68 -0.20 5.09
CA PHE A 258 -4.89 -0.14 3.86
C PHE A 258 -5.15 -1.30 2.91
N ILE A 259 -5.67 -2.43 3.38
CA ILE A 259 -5.85 -3.65 2.59
C ILE A 259 -7.32 -4.04 2.64
N ALA A 260 -8.03 -3.73 1.57
CA ALA A 260 -9.38 -4.18 1.40
C ALA A 260 -9.42 -5.68 1.08
N GLN A 261 -10.35 -6.38 1.73
CA GLN A 261 -10.62 -7.80 1.52
C GLN A 261 -11.44 -8.06 0.26
#